data_AF-A0A9E8D8E1-F1
#
_entry.id   AF-A0A9E8D8E1-F1
#
_cell.length_a   1.000
_cell.length_b   1.000
_cell.length_c   1.000
_cell.angle_alpha   90.00
_cell.angle_beta   90.00
_cell.angle_gamma   90.00
#
_symmetry.space_group_name_H-M   'P 1'
#
loop_
_entity.id
_entity.type
_entity.pdbx_description
1 polymer ?
#
loop_
_entity_poly.entity_id
_entity_poly.type
_entity_poly.pdbx_seq_one_letter_code
_entity_poly.pdbx_strand_id
1 'polypeptide(L)'
;MFVPEFRRRKGESLKQNGVPIDTHYQGVELNTRFSVNGRHPFQVITQWQNPATSEVHVFKSHNIWFDPSNYIHTDTITVFYEKGDLQQYYVDISFLPKLAT
;
A
#
# COMPACT_ATOMS: atom_id res chain seq x y z
N MET A 1 -4.22 7.18 -19.74
CA MET A 1 -3.03 6.63 -19.05
C MET A 1 -3.46 5.34 -18.36
N PHE A 2 -3.06 4.18 -18.88
CA PHE A 2 -3.43 2.87 -18.36
C PHE A 2 -2.74 2.63 -17.00
N VAL A 3 -3.49 2.46 -15.93
CA VAL A 3 -2.98 1.77 -14.74
C VAL A 3 -2.94 0.29 -15.14
N PRO A 4 -1.77 -0.38 -15.24
CA PRO A 4 -1.74 -1.73 -15.77
C PRO A 4 -2.49 -2.65 -14.81
N GLU A 5 -3.53 -3.30 -15.32
CA GLU A 5 -4.40 -4.27 -14.63
C GLU A 5 -3.60 -5.40 -13.95
N PHE A 6 -2.36 -5.62 -14.41
CA PHE A 6 -1.38 -6.55 -13.88
C PHE A 6 -1.01 -6.29 -12.41
N ARG A 7 -0.93 -5.03 -11.96
CA ARG A 7 -0.63 -4.71 -10.55
C ARG A 7 -1.80 -5.05 -9.62
N ARG A 8 -3.04 -4.96 -10.12
CA ARG A 8 -4.25 -5.27 -9.35
C ARG A 8 -4.42 -6.77 -9.13
N ARG A 9 -4.26 -7.57 -10.19
CA ARG A 9 -4.37 -9.05 -10.12
C ARG A 9 -3.29 -9.68 -9.23
N LYS A 10 -2.07 -9.12 -9.22
CA LYS A 10 -0.99 -9.59 -8.35
C LYS A 10 -1.20 -9.26 -6.88
N GLY A 11 -1.77 -8.09 -6.57
CA GLY A 11 -2.15 -7.72 -5.20
C GLY A 11 -3.22 -8.65 -4.60
N GLU A 12 -4.24 -9.01 -5.39
CA GLU A 12 -5.26 -9.98 -4.96
C GLU A 12 -4.67 -11.38 -4.69
N SER A 13 -3.72 -11.83 -5.52
CA SER A 13 -2.99 -13.09 -5.28
C SER A 13 -2.12 -13.03 -4.01
N LEU A 14 -1.41 -11.92 -3.77
CA LEU A 14 -0.61 -11.73 -2.55
C LEU A 14 -1.48 -11.64 -1.30
N LYS A 15 -2.68 -11.08 -1.39
CA LYS A 15 -3.63 -11.09 -0.27
C LYS A 15 -4.03 -12.52 0.14
N GLN A 16 -4.06 -13.46 -0.81
CA GLN A 16 -4.44 -14.85 -0.55
C GLN A 16 -3.25 -15.74 -0.16
N ASN A 17 -2.09 -15.53 -0.78
CA ASN A 17 -0.94 -16.45 -0.70
C ASN A 17 0.34 -15.82 -0.13
N GLY A 18 0.33 -14.51 0.11
CA GLY A 18 1.47 -13.77 0.66
C GLY A 18 1.64 -14.01 2.16
N VAL A 19 2.84 -13.71 2.66
CA VAL A 19 3.14 -13.74 4.09
C VAL A 19 2.71 -12.41 4.70
N PRO A 20 1.86 -12.39 5.74
CA PRO A 20 1.45 -11.16 6.41
C PRO A 20 2.52 -10.69 7.39
N ILE A 21 2.76 -9.37 7.42
CA ILE A 21 3.49 -8.68 8.48
C ILE A 21 2.71 -7.46 8.94
N ASP A 22 2.78 -7.18 10.24
CA ASP A 22 2.23 -5.94 10.80
C ASP A 22 3.28 -4.84 10.69
N THR A 23 2.86 -3.73 10.10
CA THR A 23 3.72 -2.58 9.81
C THR A 23 3.12 -1.33 10.43
N HIS A 24 3.95 -0.37 10.83
CA HIS A 24 3.52 0.85 11.48
C HIS A 24 3.14 1.92 10.47
N TYR A 25 1.88 2.38 10.53
CA TYR A 25 1.37 3.47 9.71
C TYR A 25 2.19 4.74 9.91
N GLN A 26 2.64 5.37 8.82
CA GLN A 26 3.45 6.59 8.85
C GLN A 26 2.70 7.82 8.32
N GLY A 27 1.68 7.62 7.49
CA GLY A 27 0.91 8.72 6.93
C GLY A 27 0.45 8.46 5.49
N VAL A 28 -0.01 9.53 4.87
CA VAL A 28 -0.44 9.57 3.47
C VAL A 28 0.43 10.56 2.71
N GLU A 29 0.89 10.16 1.52
CA GLU A 29 1.65 11.01 0.60
C GLU A 29 0.95 11.13 -0.75
N LEU A 30 1.18 12.23 -1.48
CA LEU A 30 0.87 12.31 -2.90
C LEU A 30 1.92 11.56 -3.72
N ASN A 31 1.48 10.73 -4.66
CA ASN A 31 2.35 10.12 -5.65
C ASN A 31 2.66 11.12 -6.77
N THR A 32 3.65 11.98 -6.56
CA THR A 32 4.06 13.04 -7.50
C THR A 32 4.63 12.51 -8.82
N ARG A 33 4.98 11.22 -8.88
CA ARG A 33 5.50 10.56 -10.10
C ARG A 33 4.41 10.20 -11.11
N PHE A 34 3.14 10.30 -10.71
CA PHE A 34 2.01 9.90 -11.54
C PHE A 34 0.87 10.92 -11.42
N SER A 35 0.29 11.32 -12.54
CA SER A 35 -0.83 12.26 -12.54
C SER A 35 -1.86 11.90 -13.61
N VAL A 36 -3.14 12.11 -13.31
CA VAL A 36 -4.24 12.03 -14.28
C VAL A 36 -5.00 13.35 -14.21
N ASN A 37 -5.18 14.00 -15.36
CA ASN A 37 -5.84 15.32 -15.46
C ASN A 37 -5.28 16.36 -14.47
N GLY A 38 -3.95 16.39 -14.30
CA GLY A 38 -3.27 17.31 -13.39
C GLY A 38 -3.42 17.00 -11.90
N ARG A 39 -4.07 15.88 -11.53
CA ARG A 39 -4.20 15.43 -10.15
C ARG A 39 -3.29 14.25 -9.86
N HIS A 40 -2.60 14.31 -8.73
CA HIS A 40 -1.80 13.21 -8.21
C HIS A 40 -2.67 12.36 -7.28
N PRO A 41 -2.60 11.03 -7.37
CA PRO A 41 -3.26 10.16 -6.40
C PRO A 41 -2.48 10.14 -5.08
N PHE A 42 -3.16 9.75 -4.01
CA PHE A 42 -2.60 9.50 -2.69
C PHE A 42 -2.08 8.06 -2.58
N GLN A 43 -1.15 7.85 -1.66
CA GLN A 43 -0.67 6.54 -1.23
C GLN A 43 -0.53 6.51 0.29
N VAL A 44 -0.91 5.38 0.89
CA VAL A 44 -0.66 5.11 2.30
C VAL A 44 0.77 4.60 2.45
N ILE A 45 1.49 5.15 3.42
CA ILE A 45 2.87 4.82 3.74
C ILE A 45 2.91 4.09 5.08
N THR A 46 3.63 2.98 5.12
CA THR A 46 3.82 2.19 6.33
C THR A 46 5.23 1.64 6.39
N GLN A 47 5.75 1.38 7.59
CA GLN A 47 7.13 0.94 7.78
C GLN A 47 7.22 -0.30 8.67
N TRP A 48 8.26 -1.09 8.44
CA TRP A 48 8.59 -2.24 9.25
C TRP A 48 10.09 -2.34 9.44
N GLN A 49 10.54 -2.58 10.66
CA GLN A 49 11.92 -2.90 10.93
C GLN A 49 12.08 -4.42 10.96
N ASN A 50 12.93 -4.95 10.09
CA ASN A 50 13.23 -6.37 10.08
C ASN A 50 13.96 -6.74 11.39
N PRO A 51 13.39 -7.61 12.24
CA PRO A 51 13.98 -7.92 13.54
C PRO A 51 15.29 -8.70 13.43
N ALA A 52 15.55 -9.37 12.30
CA ALA A 52 16.76 -10.15 12.08
C ALA A 52 17.93 -9.29 11.56
N THR A 53 17.66 -8.28 10.73
CA THR A 53 18.69 -7.46 10.07
C THR A 53 18.76 -6.03 10.60
N SER A 54 17.76 -5.60 11.39
CA SER A 54 17.54 -4.20 11.81
C SER A 54 17.30 -3.21 10.67
N GLU A 55 17.12 -3.68 9.44
CA GLU A 55 16.82 -2.85 8.27
C GLU A 55 15.38 -2.31 8.33
N VAL A 56 15.20 -1.04 7.95
CA VAL A 56 13.87 -0.42 7.86
C VAL A 56 13.37 -0.52 6.42
N HIS A 57 12.20 -1.15 6.26
CA HIS A 57 11.50 -1.26 5.00
C HIS A 57 10.28 -0.33 5.00
N VAL A 58 10.13 0.43 3.91
CA VAL A 58 8.98 1.32 3.69
C VAL A 58 8.13 0.73 2.57
N PHE A 59 6.84 0.56 2.84
CA PHE A 59 5.86 0.05 1.90
C PHE A 59 4.88 1.14 1.51
N LYS A 60 4.48 1.16 0.22
CA LYS A 60 3.52 2.11 -0.32
C LYS A 60 2.31 1.39 -0.90
N SER A 61 1.11 1.84 -0.58
CA SER A 61 -0.11 1.27 -1.15
C SER A 61 -0.20 1.52 -2.66
N HIS A 62 -1.20 0.89 -3.30
CA HIS A 62 -1.64 1.31 -4.61
C HIS A 62 -2.24 2.74 -4.55
N ASN A 63 -2.39 3.36 -5.72
CA ASN A 63 -2.89 4.73 -5.86
C ASN A 63 -4.35 4.85 -5.43
N ILE A 64 -4.66 5.87 -4.62
CA ILE A 64 -5.98 6.21 -4.09
C ILE A 64 -6.37 7.60 -4.61
N TRP A 65 -7.58 7.75 -5.14
CA TRP A 65 -8.02 8.98 -5.82
C TRP A 65 -8.75 9.99 -4.92
N PHE A 66 -8.75 9.75 -3.62
CA PHE A 66 -9.21 10.67 -2.58
C PHE A 66 -8.20 10.64 -1.44
N ASP A 67 -8.22 11.66 -0.59
CA ASP A 67 -7.36 11.68 0.61
C ASP A 67 -7.92 10.71 1.66
N PRO A 68 -7.24 9.58 1.96
CA PRO A 68 -7.73 8.60 2.90
C PRO A 68 -7.41 8.95 4.36
N SER A 69 -6.70 10.04 4.65
CA SER A 69 -6.14 10.34 5.98
C SER A 69 -7.16 10.26 7.10
N ASN A 70 -8.37 10.78 6.87
CA ASN A 70 -9.45 10.80 7.87
C ASN A 70 -10.16 9.44 8.06
N TYR A 71 -9.80 8.41 7.32
CA TYR A 71 -10.40 7.08 7.39
C TYR A 71 -9.44 6.02 7.95
N ILE A 72 -8.22 6.42 8.31
CA ILE A 72 -7.20 5.53 8.89
C ILE A 72 -7.15 5.81 10.39
N HIS A 73 -7.72 4.90 11.19
CA HIS A 73 -7.81 5.01 12.66
C HIS A 73 -7.01 3.92 13.36
N THR A 74 -5.89 3.50 12.76
CA THR A 74 -5.02 2.43 13.24
C THR A 74 -3.56 2.86 13.12
N ASP A 75 -2.75 2.44 14.08
CA ASP A 75 -1.29 2.62 14.05
C ASP A 75 -0.58 1.51 13.28
N THR A 76 -1.29 0.43 12.95
CA THR A 76 -0.75 -0.70 12.22
C THR A 76 -1.55 -1.02 10.95
N ILE A 77 -0.83 -1.42 9.92
CA ILE A 77 -1.40 -1.87 8.64
C ILE A 77 -0.71 -3.18 8.25
N THR A 78 -1.50 -4.16 7.84
CA THR A 78 -0.95 -5.43 7.35
C THR A 78 -0.39 -5.25 5.94
N VAL A 79 0.83 -5.74 5.73
CA VAL A 79 1.45 -5.89 4.42
C VAL A 79 1.60 -7.36 4.12
N PHE A 80 1.14 -7.77 2.95
CA PHE A 80 1.35 -9.12 2.42
C PHE A 80 2.50 -9.08 1.44
N TYR A 81 3.54 -9.88 1.64
CA TYR A 81 4.69 -9.93 0.73
C TYR A 81 4.91 -11.35 0.18
N GLU A 82 5.59 -11.44 -0.96
CA GLU A 82 5.98 -12.71 -1.55
C GLU A 82 7.11 -13.34 -0.73
N LYS A 83 6.96 -14.61 -0.35
CA LYS A 83 7.96 -15.29 0.49
C LYS A 83 9.34 -15.25 -0.19
N GLY A 84 10.29 -14.57 0.44
CA GLY A 84 11.66 -14.42 -0.06
C GLY A 84 11.91 -13.14 -0.85
N ASP A 85 10.88 -12.31 -1.12
CA ASP A 85 11.04 -11.04 -1.85
C ASP A 85 10.13 -9.93 -1.26
N LEU A 86 10.73 -9.06 -0.44
CA LEU A 86 10.05 -7.91 0.17
C LEU A 86 9.75 -6.78 -0.82
N GLN A 87 10.29 -6.80 -2.04
CA GLN A 87 9.95 -5.82 -3.08
C GLN A 87 8.60 -6.13 -3.74
N GLN A 88 8.13 -7.37 -3.59
CA GLN A 88 6.85 -7.83 -4.11
C GLN A 88 5.85 -7.93 -2.98
N TYR A 89 5.05 -6.87 -2.82
CA TYR A 89 4.13 -6.74 -1.70
C TYR A 89 2.81 -6.08 -2.06
N TYR A 90 1.88 -6.18 -1.13
CA TYR A 90 0.56 -5.56 -1.15
C TYR A 90 0.25 -4.98 0.25
N VAL A 91 0.04 -3.67 0.32
CA VAL A 91 -0.44 -2.99 1.53
C VAL A 91 -1.96 -3.13 1.59
N ASP A 92 -2.48 -3.75 2.66
CA ASP A 92 -3.93 -3.95 2.80
C ASP A 92 -4.62 -2.66 3.23
N ILE A 93 -5.29 -2.04 2.27
CA ILE A 93 -6.13 -0.85 2.49
C ILE A 93 -7.62 -1.15 2.30
N SER A 94 -8.02 -2.42 2.43
CA SER A 94 -9.41 -2.84 2.20
C SER A 94 -10.41 -2.29 3.22
N PHE A 95 -9.94 -1.71 4.31
CA PHE A 95 -10.75 -1.00 5.30
C PHE A 95 -11.18 0.40 4.85
N LEU A 96 -10.54 0.97 3.81
CA LEU A 96 -10.90 2.28 3.29
C LEU A 96 -12.25 2.27 2.57
N PRO A 97 -12.99 3.41 2.58
CA PRO A 97 -14.21 3.52 1.80
C PRO A 97 -13.91 3.45 0.30
N LYS A 98 -14.90 2.97 -0.46
CA LYS A 98 -14.85 2.98 -1.93
C LYS A 98 -15.48 4.27 -2.45
N LEU A 99 -14.86 4.87 -3.46
CA LEU A 99 -15.49 5.98 -4.19
C LEU A 99 -16.73 5.46 -4.92
N ALA A 100 -17.86 6.14 -4.72
CA ALA A 100 -19.01 5.98 -5.59
C ALA A 100 -18.62 6.47 -6.99
N THR A 101 -18.77 5.62 -8.00
CA THR A 101 -18.46 5.92 -9.41
C THR A 101 -19.73 5.96 -10.21
#